data_AF-A0A2E3IZ34-F1
#
_entry.id   AF-A0A2E3IZ34-F1
#
_cell.length_a   1.000
_cell.length_b   1.000
_cell.length_c   1.000
_cell.angle_alpha   90.00
_cell.angle_beta   90.00
_cell.angle_gamma   90.00
#
_symmetry.space_group_name_H-M   'P 1'
#
loop_
_entity.id
_entity.type
_entity.pdbx_description
1 polymer ?
#
loop_
_entity_poly.entity_id
_entity_poly.type
_entity_poly.pdbx_seq_one_letter_code
_entity_poly.pdbx_strand_id
1 'polypeptide(L)'
;GIVALTSAVFRPTLVAEYPHFFTRENASNLRVVVEKGKVVSHIGTLRRDASILGCTVRNAALGGVATYEAHRGKGHATALFEDTMRACREDGVDFMLVSGYRKMYHRFGCRYVGMDWRFKVDRAQCEAFDDEALEIDEATEADLPELMRLYRRESVRWIRPPSDFKHALAGVVMNQPSVIHVLRKQGTVSGYMIVQDPKGQTGIEGKVFEFAGEREAVAGALGGVIKKHDLAGLSLHVMGCDGLLQDILKGRGARCSREAGSGTVTLINFIQFMERMRPYFTEVVGEASARGLVFEQRGDQMIFRYGGEAVVAENQGKAAEIIFGTHGGKEARSLKEGGKAGEVLAEIFPIPALWYGLNFV
;
A
#
# COMPACT_ATOMS: atom_id res chain seq x y z
N GLY A 1 -23.05 -17.66 1.91
CA GLY A 1 -22.93 -16.88 3.16
C GLY A 1 -22.33 -15.51 2.91
N ILE A 2 -20.99 -15.44 2.75
CA ILE A 2 -20.24 -14.17 2.57
C ILE A 2 -20.78 -13.34 1.41
N VAL A 3 -20.98 -13.94 0.22
CA VAL A 3 -21.53 -13.26 -0.97
C VAL A 3 -22.80 -12.47 -0.62
N ALA A 4 -23.79 -13.11 0.00
CA ALA A 4 -25.06 -12.46 0.35
C ALA A 4 -24.88 -11.29 1.34
N LEU A 5 -23.92 -11.38 2.26
CA LEU A 5 -23.60 -10.30 3.20
C LEU A 5 -22.92 -9.14 2.48
N THR A 6 -21.87 -9.41 1.70
CA THR A 6 -21.10 -8.38 1.00
C THR A 6 -21.90 -7.69 -0.10
N SER A 7 -22.77 -8.42 -0.80
CA SER A 7 -23.69 -7.86 -1.79
C SER A 7 -24.65 -6.86 -1.17
N ALA A 8 -25.17 -7.15 0.03
CA ALA A 8 -26.10 -6.29 0.74
C ALA A 8 -25.44 -5.07 1.41
N VAL A 9 -24.21 -5.22 1.89
CA VAL A 9 -23.48 -4.14 2.60
C VAL A 9 -22.75 -3.21 1.64
N PHE A 10 -22.27 -3.72 0.50
CA PHE A 10 -21.48 -2.96 -0.47
C PHE A 10 -22.17 -2.87 -1.83
N ARG A 11 -22.02 -3.91 -2.66
CA ARG A 11 -22.57 -4.02 -4.00
C ARG A 11 -22.58 -5.48 -4.47
N PRO A 12 -23.51 -5.89 -5.34
CA PRO A 12 -23.63 -7.28 -5.80
C PRO A 12 -22.36 -7.85 -6.46
N THR A 13 -21.60 -7.01 -7.14
CA THR A 13 -20.42 -7.38 -7.94
C THR A 13 -19.14 -7.55 -7.14
N LEU A 14 -19.09 -7.15 -5.86
CA LEU A 14 -17.84 -7.09 -5.07
C LEU A 14 -17.03 -8.39 -5.13
N VAL A 15 -17.69 -9.54 -4.98
CA VAL A 15 -17.00 -10.83 -4.97
C VAL A 15 -16.35 -11.16 -6.32
N ALA A 16 -17.02 -10.80 -7.42
CA ALA A 16 -16.51 -11.02 -8.77
C ALA A 16 -15.35 -10.05 -9.12
N GLU A 17 -15.33 -8.86 -8.52
CA GLU A 17 -14.28 -7.86 -8.72
C GLU A 17 -12.97 -8.19 -7.99
N TYR A 18 -13.02 -9.01 -6.93
CA TYR A 18 -11.84 -9.43 -6.16
C TYR A 18 -11.65 -10.96 -6.15
N PRO A 19 -11.44 -11.57 -7.34
CA PRO A 19 -11.38 -13.02 -7.49
C PRO A 19 -10.10 -13.64 -6.91
N HIS A 20 -9.12 -12.86 -6.46
CA HIS A 20 -7.95 -13.36 -5.70
C HIS A 20 -8.17 -13.33 -4.18
N PHE A 21 -9.19 -12.60 -3.71
CA PHE A 21 -9.52 -12.46 -2.30
C PHE A 21 -10.60 -13.46 -1.87
N PHE A 22 -11.64 -13.63 -2.69
CA PHE A 22 -12.75 -14.55 -2.44
C PHE A 22 -12.54 -15.91 -3.13
N THR A 23 -11.44 -16.60 -2.79
CA THR A 23 -11.11 -17.92 -3.34
C THR A 23 -11.14 -19.02 -2.30
N ARG A 24 -11.08 -20.28 -2.75
CA ARG A 24 -10.90 -21.42 -1.85
C ARG A 24 -9.52 -21.39 -1.19
N GLU A 25 -8.51 -20.97 -1.93
CA GLU A 25 -7.12 -20.87 -1.46
C GLU A 25 -6.97 -19.80 -0.36
N ASN A 26 -7.77 -18.72 -0.42
CA ASN A 26 -7.77 -17.66 0.60
C ASN A 26 -8.85 -17.86 1.69
N ALA A 27 -9.63 -18.95 1.63
CA ALA A 27 -10.80 -19.13 2.51
C ALA A 27 -10.44 -19.18 4.00
N SER A 28 -9.26 -19.72 4.37
CA SER A 28 -8.77 -19.72 5.76
C SER A 28 -8.48 -18.32 6.30
N ASN A 29 -8.33 -17.33 5.42
CA ASN A 29 -8.10 -15.94 5.77
C ASN A 29 -9.40 -15.10 5.80
N LEU A 30 -10.55 -15.72 5.51
CA LEU A 30 -11.87 -15.13 5.58
C LEU A 30 -12.56 -15.57 6.88
N ARG A 31 -12.89 -14.61 7.75
CA ARG A 31 -13.48 -14.86 9.07
C ARG A 31 -14.90 -14.34 9.10
N VAL A 32 -15.79 -15.08 9.74
CA VAL A 32 -17.23 -14.77 9.79
C VAL A 32 -17.80 -14.96 11.18
N VAL A 33 -18.82 -14.18 11.50
CA VAL A 33 -19.74 -14.48 12.61
C VAL A 33 -20.98 -15.12 12.02
N VAL A 34 -21.39 -16.26 12.59
CA VAL A 34 -22.59 -16.99 12.20
C VAL A 34 -23.61 -16.94 13.34
N GLU A 35 -24.80 -16.41 13.06
CA GLU A 35 -25.94 -16.44 13.98
C GLU A 35 -27.08 -17.24 13.34
N LYS A 36 -27.60 -18.26 14.04
CA LYS A 36 -28.70 -19.12 13.55
C LYS A 36 -28.46 -19.67 12.13
N GLY A 37 -27.23 -20.10 11.84
CA GLY A 37 -26.82 -20.63 10.53
C GLY A 37 -26.60 -19.58 9.44
N LYS A 38 -26.77 -18.27 9.71
CA LYS A 38 -26.55 -17.18 8.76
C LYS A 38 -25.25 -16.44 9.07
N VAL A 39 -24.44 -16.19 8.04
CA VAL A 39 -23.28 -15.28 8.14
C VAL A 39 -23.81 -13.85 8.30
N VAL A 40 -23.50 -13.20 9.43
CA VAL A 40 -24.00 -11.85 9.76
C VAL A 40 -22.93 -10.77 9.82
N SER A 41 -21.67 -11.18 9.94
CA SER A 41 -20.50 -10.32 9.88
C SER A 41 -19.34 -11.05 9.21
N HIS A 42 -18.46 -10.31 8.53
CA HIS A 42 -17.32 -10.82 7.79
C HIS A 42 -16.13 -9.85 7.87
N ILE A 43 -14.93 -10.41 7.90
CA ILE A 43 -13.66 -9.72 7.69
C ILE A 43 -12.72 -10.68 6.96
N GLY A 44 -11.85 -10.18 6.09
CA GLY A 44 -10.84 -11.02 5.45
C GLY A 44 -9.50 -10.34 5.30
N THR A 45 -8.48 -11.15 5.03
CA THR A 45 -7.14 -10.66 4.68
C THR A 45 -6.62 -11.31 3.40
N LEU A 46 -5.95 -10.53 2.57
CA LEU A 46 -5.06 -11.06 1.53
C LEU A 46 -3.64 -10.99 2.07
N ARG A 47 -2.97 -12.15 2.19
CA ARG A 47 -1.62 -12.23 2.76
C ARG A 47 -0.60 -12.50 1.65
N ARG A 48 0.43 -11.66 1.59
CA ARG A 48 1.48 -11.69 0.57
C ARG A 48 2.79 -11.24 1.17
N ASP A 49 3.88 -11.70 0.58
CA ASP A 49 5.18 -11.11 0.87
C ASP A 49 5.30 -9.77 0.15
N ALA A 50 6.19 -8.91 0.63
CA ALA A 50 6.58 -7.68 -0.03
C ALA A 50 8.10 -7.52 0.07
N SER A 51 8.65 -6.82 -0.91
CA SER A 51 10.03 -6.35 -0.84
C SER A 51 10.01 -4.88 -0.42
N ILE A 52 10.80 -4.55 0.59
CA ILE A 52 11.02 -3.17 1.04
C ILE A 52 12.53 -2.97 1.08
N LEU A 53 13.06 -2.20 0.13
CA LEU A 53 14.48 -1.86 0.04
C LEU A 53 15.38 -3.10 0.14
N GLY A 54 15.06 -4.14 -0.65
CA GLY A 54 15.82 -5.40 -0.68
C GLY A 54 15.46 -6.41 0.43
N CYS A 55 14.75 -6.00 1.48
CA CYS A 55 14.29 -6.89 2.55
C CYS A 55 12.94 -7.53 2.20
N THR A 56 12.75 -8.81 2.54
CA THR A 56 11.46 -9.50 2.35
C THR A 56 10.67 -9.54 3.66
N VAL A 57 9.44 -9.04 3.60
CA VAL A 57 8.50 -8.97 4.74
C VAL A 57 7.17 -9.61 4.38
N ARG A 58 6.42 -10.09 5.38
CA ARG A 58 5.09 -10.71 5.21
C ARG A 58 4.01 -9.73 5.63
N ASN A 59 3.04 -9.48 4.76
CA ASN A 59 2.03 -8.44 4.97
C ASN A 59 0.61 -8.96 4.76
N ALA A 60 -0.34 -8.26 5.38
CA ALA A 60 -1.77 -8.51 5.18
C ALA A 60 -2.48 -7.23 4.71
N ALA A 61 -3.25 -7.33 3.63
CA ALA A 61 -4.24 -6.33 3.25
C ALA A 61 -5.61 -6.73 3.81
N LEU A 62 -6.20 -5.91 4.67
CA LEU A 62 -7.53 -6.14 5.24
C LEU A 62 -8.62 -5.70 4.26
N GLY A 63 -9.58 -6.59 3.98
CA GLY A 63 -10.66 -6.34 3.02
C GLY A 63 -12.02 -6.87 3.45
N GLY A 64 -13.05 -6.48 2.70
CA GLY A 64 -14.40 -7.03 2.80
C GLY A 64 -15.10 -6.88 4.15
N VAL A 65 -14.75 -5.90 4.98
CA VAL A 65 -15.29 -5.77 6.35
C VAL A 65 -16.78 -5.38 6.33
N ALA A 66 -17.65 -6.33 6.63
CA ALA A 66 -19.10 -6.18 6.49
C ALA A 66 -19.83 -6.69 7.74
N THR A 67 -20.87 -5.96 8.14
CA THR A 67 -21.82 -6.40 9.18
C THR A 67 -23.21 -5.90 8.79
N TYR A 68 -24.20 -6.80 8.77
CA TYR A 68 -25.59 -6.40 8.56
C TYR A 68 -26.01 -5.36 9.61
N GLU A 69 -26.79 -4.38 9.21
CA GLU A 69 -27.18 -3.26 10.08
C GLU A 69 -27.83 -3.72 11.39
N ALA A 70 -28.77 -4.68 11.32
CA ALA A 70 -29.43 -5.28 12.48
C ALA A 70 -28.51 -6.06 13.45
N HIS A 71 -27.24 -6.28 13.06
CA HIS A 71 -26.23 -6.96 13.86
C HIS A 71 -25.08 -6.02 14.28
N ARG A 72 -25.16 -4.72 13.97
CA ARG A 72 -24.19 -3.72 14.45
C ARG A 72 -24.36 -3.47 15.94
N GLY A 73 -23.32 -2.95 16.59
CA GLY A 73 -23.31 -2.66 18.03
C GLY A 73 -23.14 -3.88 18.94
N LYS A 74 -23.11 -5.10 18.39
CA LYS A 74 -22.97 -6.36 19.15
C LYS A 74 -21.51 -6.84 19.33
N GLY A 75 -20.52 -6.01 18.97
CA GLY A 75 -19.10 -6.36 19.09
C GLY A 75 -18.53 -7.29 18.00
N HIS A 76 -19.32 -7.73 17.02
CA HIS A 76 -18.86 -8.67 15.98
C HIS A 76 -17.61 -8.21 15.22
N ALA A 77 -17.58 -6.96 14.76
CA ALA A 77 -16.44 -6.43 14.00
C ALA A 77 -15.15 -6.41 14.84
N THR A 78 -15.25 -6.08 16.13
CA THR A 78 -14.13 -6.11 17.08
C THR A 78 -13.62 -7.53 17.27
N ALA A 79 -14.51 -8.48 17.57
CA ALA A 79 -14.14 -9.88 17.77
C ALA A 79 -13.47 -10.48 16.52
N LEU A 80 -14.02 -10.17 15.34
CA LEU A 80 -13.45 -10.57 14.06
C LEU A 80 -12.06 -9.96 13.83
N PHE A 81 -11.87 -8.68 14.17
CA PHE A 81 -10.58 -8.02 14.00
C PHE A 81 -9.51 -8.59 14.94
N GLU A 82 -9.83 -8.82 16.22
CA GLU A 82 -8.94 -9.47 17.19
C GLU A 82 -8.52 -10.88 16.74
N ASP A 83 -9.49 -11.66 16.28
CA ASP A 83 -9.31 -13.01 15.74
C ASP A 83 -8.44 -12.98 14.47
N THR A 84 -8.60 -11.96 13.63
CA THR A 84 -7.79 -11.74 12.43
C THR A 84 -6.35 -11.37 12.78
N MET A 85 -6.14 -10.47 13.75
CA MET A 85 -4.81 -10.10 14.22
C MET A 85 -4.08 -11.29 14.83
N ARG A 86 -4.76 -12.12 15.64
CA ARG A 86 -4.20 -13.37 16.18
C ARG A 86 -3.75 -14.30 15.06
N ALA A 87 -4.61 -14.53 14.07
CA ALA A 87 -4.29 -15.36 12.91
C ALA A 87 -3.09 -14.84 12.11
N CYS A 88 -3.02 -13.53 11.89
CA CYS A 88 -1.91 -12.92 11.17
C CYS A 88 -0.61 -13.07 11.97
N ARG A 89 -0.69 -13.00 13.31
CA ARG A 89 0.46 -13.21 14.18
C ARG A 89 1.00 -14.64 14.04
N GLU A 90 0.12 -15.63 14.11
CA GLU A 90 0.44 -17.05 13.93
C GLU A 90 1.03 -17.36 12.55
N ASP A 91 0.54 -16.69 11.51
CA ASP A 91 1.05 -16.80 10.13
C ASP A 91 2.33 -15.98 9.84
N GLY A 92 2.93 -15.37 10.86
CA GLY A 92 4.17 -14.61 10.71
C GLY A 92 4.03 -13.33 9.88
N VAL A 93 2.85 -12.71 9.84
CA VAL A 93 2.63 -11.38 9.26
C VAL A 93 3.34 -10.33 10.12
N ASP A 94 4.10 -9.43 9.50
CA ASP A 94 4.84 -8.34 10.14
C ASP A 94 3.90 -7.18 10.48
N PHE A 95 3.15 -6.72 9.48
CA PHE A 95 2.18 -5.63 9.63
C PHE A 95 0.99 -5.79 8.67
N MET A 96 -0.07 -5.03 8.96
CA MET A 96 -1.33 -5.07 8.23
C MET A 96 -1.72 -3.69 7.74
N LEU A 97 -2.10 -3.59 6.47
CA LEU A 97 -2.71 -2.40 5.89
C LEU A 97 -4.23 -2.49 6.02
N VAL A 98 -4.83 -1.38 6.47
CA VAL A 98 -6.27 -1.21 6.64
C VAL A 98 -6.73 0.08 5.94
N SER A 99 -7.60 -0.04 4.95
CA SER A 99 -8.08 1.11 4.16
C SER A 99 -8.98 2.07 4.94
N GLY A 100 -9.58 1.63 6.05
CA GLY A 100 -10.48 2.43 6.89
C GLY A 100 -9.82 2.99 8.16
N TYR A 101 -10.42 4.05 8.72
CA TYR A 101 -9.92 4.73 9.93
C TYR A 101 -10.99 4.93 11.01
N ARG A 102 -11.95 4.00 11.10
CA ARG A 102 -12.99 4.03 12.14
C ARG A 102 -12.37 3.86 13.54
N LYS A 103 -13.07 4.32 14.58
CA LYS A 103 -12.64 4.23 16.00
C LYS A 103 -12.12 2.85 16.41
N MET A 104 -12.69 1.77 15.85
CA MET A 104 -12.21 0.40 16.08
C MET A 104 -10.75 0.23 15.67
N TYR A 105 -10.38 0.58 14.43
CA TYR A 105 -9.03 0.42 13.90
C TYR A 105 -8.01 1.25 14.70
N HIS A 106 -8.40 2.47 15.09
CA HIS A 106 -7.56 3.29 15.97
C HIS A 106 -7.19 2.62 17.29
N ARG A 107 -8.15 1.95 17.93
CA ARG A 107 -7.92 1.21 19.19
C ARG A 107 -6.91 0.08 19.00
N PHE A 108 -6.86 -0.51 17.82
CA PHE A 108 -5.86 -1.51 17.44
C PHE A 108 -4.64 -0.91 16.75
N GLY A 109 -4.30 0.35 17.06
CA GLY A 109 -3.04 0.95 16.60
C GLY A 109 -2.95 1.21 15.10
N CYS A 110 -4.03 1.11 14.32
CA CYS A 110 -3.98 1.54 12.92
C CYS A 110 -3.73 3.05 12.85
N ARG A 111 -2.67 3.48 12.15
CA ARG A 111 -2.29 4.89 11.98
C ARG A 111 -2.02 5.19 10.52
N TYR A 112 -2.32 6.42 10.11
CA TYR A 112 -1.77 6.97 8.86
C TYR A 112 -0.28 7.18 9.06
N VAL A 113 0.51 6.58 8.18
CA VAL A 113 1.97 6.61 8.19
C VAL A 113 2.49 6.75 6.77
N GLY A 114 3.79 6.97 6.59
CA GLY A 114 4.41 7.20 5.30
C GLY A 114 4.55 8.70 5.00
N MET A 115 5.57 9.00 4.21
CA MET A 115 5.96 10.35 3.82
C MET A 115 5.92 10.49 2.30
N ASP A 116 4.77 10.15 1.74
CA ASP A 116 4.56 10.05 0.30
C ASP A 116 4.02 11.38 -0.26
N TRP A 117 3.80 11.41 -1.57
CA TRP A 117 3.40 12.61 -2.29
C TRP A 117 2.26 12.31 -3.26
N ARG A 118 1.30 13.21 -3.29
CA ARG A 118 0.34 13.29 -4.38
C ARG A 118 0.84 14.30 -5.40
N PHE A 119 0.99 13.87 -6.64
CA PHE A 119 1.22 14.76 -7.76
C PHE A 119 -0.06 14.95 -8.57
N LYS A 120 -0.20 16.13 -9.17
CA LYS A 120 -1.29 16.48 -10.07
C LYS A 120 -0.73 17.16 -11.31
N VAL A 121 -1.14 16.64 -12.47
CA VAL A 121 -0.89 17.22 -13.79
C VAL A 121 -2.23 17.66 -14.35
N ASP A 122 -2.41 18.96 -14.54
CA ASP A 122 -3.62 19.49 -15.15
C ASP A 122 -3.54 19.43 -16.67
N ARG A 123 -4.70 19.45 -17.35
CA ARG A 123 -4.76 19.49 -18.81
C ARG A 123 -3.92 20.62 -19.43
N ALA A 124 -3.86 21.77 -18.78
CA ALA A 124 -3.05 22.90 -19.26
C ALA A 124 -1.54 22.60 -19.29
N GLN A 125 -1.10 21.56 -18.60
CA GLN A 125 0.30 21.14 -18.51
C GLN A 125 0.61 19.95 -19.43
N CYS A 126 -0.36 19.40 -20.16
CA CYS A 126 -0.21 18.14 -20.91
C CYS A 126 1.03 18.09 -21.79
N GLU A 127 1.33 19.16 -22.53
CA GLU A 127 2.49 19.17 -23.45
C GLU A 127 3.83 18.93 -22.74
N ALA A 128 3.98 19.35 -21.47
CA ALA A 128 5.19 19.08 -20.69
C ALA A 128 5.33 17.60 -20.26
N PHE A 129 4.24 16.85 -20.37
CA PHE A 129 4.12 15.45 -19.96
C PHE A 129 3.66 14.54 -21.10
N ASP A 130 3.80 14.98 -22.35
CA ASP A 130 3.43 14.22 -23.54
C ASP A 130 4.69 14.01 -24.39
N ASP A 131 5.41 12.92 -24.11
CA ASP A 131 6.55 12.51 -24.94
C ASP A 131 5.98 11.87 -26.21
N GLU A 132 6.03 12.59 -27.33
CA GLU A 132 5.53 12.14 -28.64
C GLU A 132 6.19 10.83 -29.13
N ALA A 133 7.35 10.45 -28.58
CA ALA A 133 8.00 9.18 -28.89
C ALA A 133 7.40 7.99 -28.12
N LEU A 134 6.47 8.21 -27.20
CA LEU A 134 5.77 7.17 -26.45
C LEU A 134 4.46 6.78 -27.11
N GLU A 135 4.32 5.49 -27.38
CA GLU A 135 3.05 4.86 -27.74
C GLU A 135 2.35 4.40 -26.45
N ILE A 136 1.06 4.72 -26.33
CA ILE A 136 0.24 4.43 -25.14
C ILE A 136 -0.94 3.55 -25.57
N ASP A 137 -0.83 2.25 -25.32
CA ASP A 137 -1.84 1.25 -25.68
C ASP A 137 -2.51 0.66 -24.44
N GLU A 138 -3.71 0.11 -24.61
CA GLU A 138 -4.31 -0.72 -23.56
C GLU A 138 -3.63 -2.08 -23.50
N ALA A 139 -3.30 -2.52 -22.29
CA ALA A 139 -2.64 -3.79 -22.07
C ALA A 139 -3.59 -4.97 -22.33
N THR A 140 -3.01 -6.04 -22.83
CA THR A 140 -3.65 -7.34 -23.03
C THR A 140 -2.96 -8.40 -22.18
N GLU A 141 -3.48 -9.63 -22.16
CA GLU A 141 -2.80 -10.75 -21.48
C GLU A 141 -1.40 -11.03 -22.07
N ALA A 142 -1.15 -10.68 -23.34
CA ALA A 142 0.16 -10.85 -23.99
C ALA A 142 1.25 -9.95 -23.38
N ASP A 143 0.86 -8.84 -22.74
CA ASP A 143 1.78 -7.87 -22.15
C ASP A 143 2.22 -8.27 -20.73
N LEU A 144 1.52 -9.21 -20.09
CA LEU A 144 1.75 -9.58 -18.68
C LEU A 144 3.21 -9.89 -18.34
N PRO A 145 3.98 -10.64 -19.15
CA PRO A 145 5.39 -10.91 -18.86
C PRO A 145 6.23 -9.63 -18.71
N GLU A 146 5.99 -8.63 -19.56
CA GLU A 146 6.71 -7.36 -19.54
C GLU A 146 6.25 -6.47 -18.38
N LEU A 147 4.95 -6.38 -18.11
CA LEU A 147 4.42 -5.67 -16.94
C LEU A 147 5.04 -6.19 -15.65
N MET A 148 5.10 -7.51 -15.50
CA MET A 148 5.72 -8.16 -14.36
C MET A 148 7.23 -7.97 -14.30
N ARG A 149 7.92 -7.93 -15.45
CA ARG A 149 9.35 -7.64 -15.50
C ARG A 149 9.64 -6.23 -15.00
N LEU A 150 8.85 -5.24 -15.42
CA LEU A 150 8.97 -3.87 -14.94
C LEU A 150 8.66 -3.77 -13.44
N TYR A 151 7.53 -4.31 -12.99
CA TYR A 151 7.12 -4.27 -11.59
C TYR A 151 8.14 -4.90 -10.64
N ARG A 152 8.80 -6.01 -11.03
CA ARG A 152 9.81 -6.66 -10.20
C ARG A 152 11.01 -5.77 -9.84
N ARG A 153 11.27 -4.72 -10.62
CA ARG A 153 12.36 -3.75 -10.39
C ARG A 153 12.03 -2.70 -9.34
N GLU A 154 10.76 -2.54 -8.97
CA GLU A 154 10.35 -1.60 -7.93
C GLU A 154 10.94 -2.02 -6.58
N SER A 155 11.60 -1.09 -5.89
CA SER A 155 12.33 -1.35 -4.64
C SER A 155 11.39 -1.55 -3.44
N VAL A 156 10.17 -1.03 -3.52
CA VAL A 156 9.13 -1.19 -2.51
C VAL A 156 7.85 -1.65 -3.21
N ARG A 157 7.50 -2.93 -3.03
CA ARG A 157 6.41 -3.57 -3.78
C ARG A 157 5.91 -4.84 -3.11
N TRP A 158 4.70 -5.26 -3.46
CA TRP A 158 4.22 -6.60 -3.15
C TRP A 158 4.97 -7.64 -4.01
N ILE A 159 5.17 -8.84 -3.47
CA ILE A 159 5.62 -10.00 -4.24
C ILE A 159 4.35 -10.75 -4.64
N ARG A 160 3.95 -10.59 -5.90
CA ARG A 160 2.66 -11.07 -6.40
C ARG A 160 2.77 -11.95 -7.66
N PRO A 161 1.87 -12.94 -7.81
CA PRO A 161 1.81 -13.79 -9.00
C PRO A 161 1.23 -13.05 -10.22
N PRO A 162 1.41 -13.60 -11.44
CA PRO A 162 0.79 -13.07 -12.66
C PRO A 162 -0.73 -12.93 -12.58
N SER A 163 -1.39 -13.80 -11.80
CA SER A 163 -2.84 -13.77 -11.63
C SER A 163 -3.35 -12.43 -11.10
N ASP A 164 -2.58 -11.74 -10.26
CA ASP A 164 -3.00 -10.45 -9.70
C ASP A 164 -3.11 -9.37 -10.80
N PHE A 165 -2.19 -9.38 -11.78
CA PHE A 165 -2.29 -8.54 -12.98
C PHE A 165 -3.43 -8.98 -13.91
N LYS A 166 -3.62 -10.29 -14.10
CA LYS A 166 -4.73 -10.82 -14.90
C LYS A 166 -6.09 -10.37 -14.34
N HIS A 167 -6.23 -10.31 -13.01
CA HIS A 167 -7.43 -9.78 -12.38
C HIS A 167 -7.59 -8.27 -12.60
N ALA A 168 -6.50 -7.51 -12.57
CA ALA A 168 -6.54 -6.08 -12.87
C ALA A 168 -6.96 -5.77 -14.32
N LEU A 169 -6.62 -6.64 -15.27
CA LEU A 169 -7.12 -6.57 -16.66
C LEU A 169 -8.64 -6.76 -16.76
N ALA A 170 -9.30 -7.36 -15.75
CA ALA A 170 -10.76 -7.43 -15.70
C ALA A 170 -11.41 -6.06 -15.41
N GLY A 171 -10.62 -5.04 -15.11
CA GLY A 171 -11.04 -3.64 -15.19
C GLY A 171 -11.51 -3.02 -13.89
N VAL A 172 -11.17 -3.59 -12.72
CA VAL A 172 -11.41 -2.97 -11.41
C VAL A 172 -10.16 -3.04 -10.55
N VAL A 173 -9.70 -1.88 -10.07
CA VAL A 173 -8.58 -1.73 -9.15
C VAL A 173 -8.95 -0.70 -8.09
N MET A 174 -8.67 -0.99 -6.82
CA MET A 174 -8.93 -0.08 -5.69
C MET A 174 -10.38 0.45 -5.64
N ASN A 175 -11.37 -0.43 -5.85
CA ASN A 175 -12.81 -0.13 -5.91
C ASN A 175 -13.23 0.84 -7.03
N GLN A 176 -12.42 1.00 -8.06
CA GLN A 176 -12.74 1.87 -9.20
C GLN A 176 -12.54 1.11 -10.51
N PRO A 177 -13.36 1.39 -11.54
CA PRO A 177 -13.06 0.92 -12.87
C PRO A 177 -11.70 1.42 -13.33
N SER A 178 -10.93 0.57 -14.00
CA SER A 178 -9.55 0.86 -14.35
C SER A 178 -9.17 0.26 -15.69
N VAL A 179 -8.21 0.87 -16.35
CA VAL A 179 -7.53 0.38 -17.54
C VAL A 179 -6.03 0.35 -17.27
N ILE A 180 -5.34 -0.67 -17.80
CA ILE A 180 -3.89 -0.74 -17.77
C ILE A 180 -3.37 -0.21 -19.11
N HIS A 181 -2.51 0.81 -19.06
CA HIS A 181 -1.78 1.29 -20.21
C HIS A 181 -0.35 0.76 -20.23
N VAL A 182 0.08 0.24 -21.37
CA VAL A 182 1.47 -0.10 -21.62
C VAL A 182 2.13 1.05 -22.37
N LEU A 183 3.32 1.44 -21.93
CA LEU A 183 4.09 2.54 -22.49
C LEU A 183 5.24 1.97 -23.33
N ARG A 184 5.22 2.23 -24.63
CA ARG A 184 6.25 1.76 -25.56
C ARG A 184 7.07 2.91 -26.09
N LYS A 185 8.38 2.71 -26.17
CA LYS A 185 9.32 3.60 -26.85
C LYS A 185 10.06 2.78 -27.89
N GLN A 186 9.93 3.14 -29.17
CA GLN A 186 10.56 2.42 -30.29
C GLN A 186 10.26 0.91 -30.26
N GLY A 187 8.99 0.54 -30.03
CA GLY A 187 8.53 -0.85 -29.93
C GLY A 187 8.90 -1.60 -28.64
N THR A 188 9.66 -0.99 -27.73
CA THR A 188 10.07 -1.60 -26.45
C THR A 188 9.19 -1.13 -25.30
N VAL A 189 8.68 -2.08 -24.49
CA VAL A 189 7.89 -1.78 -23.28
C VAL A 189 8.79 -1.15 -22.22
N SER A 190 8.60 0.15 -22.02
CA SER A 190 9.42 1.00 -21.13
C SER A 190 8.74 1.27 -19.79
N GLY A 191 7.41 1.16 -19.73
CA GLY A 191 6.63 1.35 -18.52
C GLY A 191 5.19 0.85 -18.63
N TYR A 192 4.44 0.94 -17.53
CA TYR A 192 3.00 0.81 -17.54
C TYR A 192 2.36 1.71 -16.49
N MET A 193 1.07 2.00 -16.67
CA MET A 193 0.26 2.76 -15.72
C MET A 193 -1.14 2.15 -15.63
N ILE A 194 -1.63 1.96 -14.41
CA ILE A 194 -3.01 1.58 -14.15
C ILE A 194 -3.77 2.84 -13.82
N VAL A 195 -4.71 3.20 -14.69
CA VAL A 195 -5.44 4.47 -14.62
C VAL A 195 -6.92 4.19 -14.40
N GLN A 196 -7.60 5.08 -13.68
CA GLN A 196 -9.05 5.07 -13.58
C GLN A 196 -9.67 5.17 -14.97
N ASP A 197 -10.51 4.19 -15.32
CA ASP A 197 -11.32 4.22 -16.52
C ASP A 197 -12.48 5.23 -16.27
N PRO A 198 -12.57 6.32 -17.04
CA PRO A 198 -13.60 7.33 -16.84
C PRO A 198 -15.00 6.84 -17.23
N LYS A 199 -15.15 5.65 -17.84
CA LYS A 199 -16.43 5.09 -18.30
C LYS A 199 -17.21 6.05 -19.20
N GLY A 200 -16.49 6.73 -20.10
CA GLY A 200 -17.05 7.70 -21.03
C GLY A 200 -17.33 9.08 -20.43
N GLN A 201 -17.00 9.32 -19.16
CA GLN A 201 -17.03 10.66 -18.58
C GLN A 201 -15.86 11.49 -19.11
N THR A 202 -16.12 12.76 -19.43
CA THR A 202 -15.09 13.69 -19.90
C THR A 202 -14.90 14.83 -18.90
N GLY A 203 -13.72 15.47 -18.92
CA GLY A 203 -13.42 16.61 -18.06
C GLY A 203 -13.35 16.30 -16.56
N ILE A 204 -13.24 15.02 -16.18
CA ILE A 204 -13.03 14.61 -14.79
C ILE A 204 -11.54 14.57 -14.43
N GLU A 205 -11.22 14.63 -13.14
CA GLU A 205 -9.88 14.34 -12.64
C GLU A 205 -9.68 12.83 -12.54
N GLY A 206 -8.77 12.29 -13.34
CA GLY A 206 -8.41 10.87 -13.29
C GLY A 206 -7.38 10.56 -12.20
N LYS A 207 -7.20 9.25 -11.95
CA LYS A 207 -6.26 8.74 -10.95
C LYS A 207 -5.38 7.66 -11.55
N VAL A 208 -4.10 7.69 -11.24
CA VAL A 208 -3.18 6.57 -11.42
C VAL A 208 -3.19 5.75 -10.15
N PHE A 209 -3.61 4.49 -10.23
CA PHE A 209 -3.63 3.56 -9.10
C PHE A 209 -2.28 2.89 -8.88
N GLU A 210 -1.52 2.65 -9.94
CA GLU A 210 -0.20 2.01 -9.87
C GLU A 210 0.57 2.29 -11.16
N PHE A 211 1.89 2.28 -11.10
CA PHE A 211 2.76 2.32 -12.27
C PHE A 211 4.05 1.55 -11.98
N ALA A 212 4.77 1.19 -13.03
CA ALA A 212 6.16 0.74 -12.91
C ALA A 212 6.92 0.98 -14.22
N GLY A 213 8.24 0.97 -14.14
CA GLY A 213 9.15 1.14 -15.28
C GLY A 213 9.93 2.44 -15.27
N GLU A 214 10.39 2.87 -16.43
CA GLU A 214 11.26 4.03 -16.57
C GLU A 214 10.53 5.32 -16.17
N ARG A 215 11.14 6.11 -15.28
CA ARG A 215 10.47 7.28 -14.69
C ARG A 215 10.20 8.38 -15.70
N GLU A 216 11.08 8.55 -16.70
CA GLU A 216 10.82 9.45 -17.82
C GLU A 216 9.67 8.99 -18.70
N ALA A 217 9.52 7.68 -18.93
CA ALA A 217 8.39 7.14 -19.68
C ALA A 217 7.07 7.32 -18.92
N VAL A 218 7.05 7.02 -17.61
CA VAL A 218 5.88 7.22 -16.75
C VAL A 218 5.48 8.70 -16.70
N ALA A 219 6.43 9.61 -16.49
CA ALA A 219 6.15 11.04 -16.48
C ALA A 219 5.70 11.56 -17.86
N GLY A 220 6.38 11.15 -18.93
CA GLY A 220 6.09 11.52 -20.31
C GLY A 220 4.81 10.90 -20.89
N ALA A 221 4.16 9.97 -20.18
CA ALA A 221 2.88 9.42 -20.59
C ALA A 221 1.67 10.13 -19.98
N LEU A 222 1.86 10.96 -18.93
CA LEU A 222 0.72 11.55 -18.19
C LEU A 222 -0.12 12.46 -19.09
N GLY A 223 0.52 13.28 -19.94
CA GLY A 223 -0.13 14.18 -20.89
C GLY A 223 -0.90 13.41 -21.97
N GLY A 224 -0.27 12.39 -22.57
CA GLY A 224 -0.91 11.51 -23.54
C GLY A 224 -2.12 10.77 -22.98
N VAL A 225 -2.04 10.27 -21.74
CA VAL A 225 -3.20 9.65 -21.04
C VAL A 225 -4.33 10.66 -20.82
N ILE A 226 -4.02 11.88 -20.39
CA ILE A 226 -5.03 12.95 -20.21
C ILE A 226 -5.75 13.24 -21.53
N LYS A 227 -5.01 13.36 -22.63
CA LYS A 227 -5.56 13.59 -23.98
C LYS A 227 -6.42 12.40 -24.42
N LYS A 228 -5.90 11.17 -24.30
CA LYS A 228 -6.57 9.93 -24.74
C LYS A 228 -7.93 9.71 -24.09
N HIS A 229 -8.06 10.02 -22.80
CA HIS A 229 -9.28 9.82 -22.01
C HIS A 229 -10.13 11.07 -21.82
N ASP A 230 -9.77 12.16 -22.50
CA ASP A 230 -10.37 13.47 -22.35
C ASP A 230 -10.55 13.95 -20.88
N LEU A 231 -9.49 13.80 -20.07
CA LEU A 231 -9.52 14.16 -18.64
C LEU A 231 -9.24 15.65 -18.40
N ALA A 232 -9.73 16.23 -17.30
CA ALA A 232 -9.32 17.58 -16.88
C ALA A 232 -7.90 17.61 -16.27
N GLY A 233 -7.42 16.46 -15.83
CA GLY A 233 -6.09 16.26 -15.27
C GLY A 233 -5.96 14.86 -14.69
N LEU A 234 -4.75 14.53 -14.24
CA LEU A 234 -4.42 13.24 -13.67
C LEU A 234 -3.70 13.43 -12.34
N SER A 235 -4.12 12.66 -11.33
CA SER A 235 -3.43 12.58 -10.05
C SER A 235 -2.74 11.23 -9.90
N LEU A 236 -1.55 11.23 -9.29
CA LEU A 236 -0.79 10.01 -9.01
C LEU A 236 -0.13 10.09 -7.64
N HIS A 237 -0.10 8.95 -6.97
CA HIS A 237 0.62 8.78 -5.72
C HIS A 237 2.06 8.36 -6.02
N VAL A 238 3.04 9.07 -5.47
CA VAL A 238 4.47 8.78 -5.59
C VAL A 238 5.03 8.55 -4.20
N MET A 239 5.62 7.37 -3.99
CA MET A 239 6.21 7.01 -2.70
C MET A 239 7.37 7.95 -2.35
N GLY A 240 7.54 8.26 -1.07
CA GLY A 240 8.58 9.19 -0.60
C GLY A 240 9.99 8.77 -0.99
N CYS A 241 10.25 7.46 -1.13
CA CYS A 241 11.53 6.91 -1.56
C CYS A 241 11.82 7.05 -3.06
N ASP A 242 10.83 7.38 -3.90
CA ASP A 242 11.04 7.56 -5.34
C ASP A 242 11.41 9.02 -5.66
N GLY A 243 12.59 9.43 -5.20
CA GLY A 243 13.09 10.80 -5.39
C GLY A 243 13.26 11.16 -6.88
N LEU A 244 13.66 10.20 -7.71
CA LEU A 244 13.86 10.42 -9.14
C LEU A 244 12.56 10.83 -9.85
N LEU A 245 11.46 10.09 -9.64
CA LEU A 245 10.18 10.47 -10.23
C LEU A 245 9.68 11.81 -9.67
N GLN A 246 9.85 12.06 -8.37
CA GLN A 246 9.49 13.34 -7.77
C GLN A 246 10.21 14.51 -8.45
N ASP A 247 11.51 14.39 -8.70
CA ASP A 247 12.32 15.45 -9.31
C ASP A 247 11.94 15.68 -10.77
N ILE A 248 11.69 14.61 -11.54
CA ILE A 248 11.20 14.70 -12.93
C ILE A 248 9.85 15.43 -12.97
N LEU A 249 8.90 15.04 -12.12
CA LEU A 249 7.56 15.65 -12.09
C LEU A 249 7.62 17.13 -11.68
N LYS A 250 8.41 17.47 -10.65
CA LYS A 250 8.62 18.86 -10.22
C LYS A 250 9.32 19.68 -11.30
N GLY A 251 10.34 19.13 -11.96
CA GLY A 251 11.08 19.78 -13.04
C GLY A 251 10.20 20.13 -14.25
N ARG A 252 9.18 19.31 -14.53
CA ARG A 252 8.15 19.55 -15.56
C ARG A 252 6.98 20.43 -15.06
N GLY A 253 7.05 20.91 -13.81
CA GLY A 253 6.08 21.85 -13.24
C GLY A 253 4.82 21.21 -12.62
N ALA A 254 4.78 19.90 -12.36
CA ALA A 254 3.64 19.27 -11.71
C ALA A 254 3.40 19.84 -10.31
N ARG A 255 2.13 20.01 -9.94
CA ARG A 255 1.76 20.41 -8.58
C ARG A 255 1.87 19.19 -7.67
N CYS A 256 2.33 19.39 -6.44
CA CYS A 256 2.38 18.31 -5.46
C CYS A 256 1.88 18.73 -4.08
N SER A 257 1.38 17.76 -3.33
CA SER A 257 1.07 17.90 -1.92
C SER A 257 1.53 16.67 -1.16
N ARG A 258 1.82 16.86 0.13
CA ARG A 258 2.16 15.76 1.03
C ARG A 258 0.98 14.79 1.16
N GLU A 259 1.27 13.49 1.15
CA GLU A 259 0.28 12.44 1.39
C GLU A 259 0.87 11.36 2.32
N ALA A 260 0.03 10.73 3.13
CA ALA A 260 0.44 9.50 3.80
C ALA A 260 0.45 8.35 2.77
N GLY A 261 1.02 7.21 3.16
CA GLY A 261 0.90 5.98 2.39
C GLY A 261 -0.54 5.47 2.30
N SER A 262 -0.70 4.32 1.66
CA SER A 262 -2.03 3.78 1.33
C SER A 262 -2.78 3.29 2.58
N GLY A 263 -3.82 4.01 2.98
CA GLY A 263 -4.65 3.65 4.13
C GLY A 263 -3.90 3.80 5.47
N THR A 264 -4.14 2.89 6.40
CA THR A 264 -3.52 2.90 7.73
C THR A 264 -2.78 1.61 8.00
N VAL A 265 -1.73 1.67 8.83
CA VAL A 265 -0.89 0.52 9.15
C VAL A 265 -0.98 0.21 10.64
N THR A 266 -0.99 -1.08 10.98
CA THR A 266 -0.78 -1.57 12.35
C THR A 266 0.26 -2.70 12.34
N LEU A 267 1.14 -2.72 13.34
CA LEU A 267 2.13 -3.79 13.49
C LEU A 267 1.48 -5.04 14.09
N ILE A 268 1.87 -6.21 13.58
CA ILE A 268 1.40 -7.51 14.05
C ILE A 268 2.51 -8.24 14.83
N ASN A 269 3.70 -8.32 14.22
CA ASN A 269 4.91 -8.90 14.80
C ASN A 269 6.06 -7.88 14.75
N PHE A 270 6.14 -7.00 15.74
CA PHE A 270 7.11 -5.90 15.77
C PHE A 270 8.57 -6.37 15.70
N ILE A 271 8.98 -7.27 16.60
CA ILE A 271 10.37 -7.75 16.65
C ILE A 271 10.74 -8.43 15.34
N GLN A 272 9.88 -9.34 14.85
CA GLN A 272 10.09 -10.04 13.59
C GLN A 272 10.27 -9.08 12.41
N PHE A 273 9.43 -8.04 12.33
CA PHE A 273 9.54 -7.04 11.27
C PHE A 273 10.90 -6.33 11.31
N MET A 274 11.34 -5.92 12.50
CA MET A 274 12.64 -5.24 12.65
C MET A 274 13.82 -6.15 12.35
N GLU A 275 13.74 -7.43 12.73
CA GLU A 275 14.75 -8.42 12.33
C GLU A 275 14.80 -8.64 10.82
N ARG A 276 13.64 -8.68 10.15
CA ARG A 276 13.57 -8.80 8.68
C ARG A 276 14.15 -7.60 7.95
N MET A 277 14.10 -6.41 8.57
CA MET A 277 14.70 -5.18 8.04
C MET A 277 16.18 -5.00 8.41
N ARG A 278 16.77 -5.91 9.20
CA ARG A 278 18.18 -5.84 9.62
C ARG A 278 19.19 -5.74 8.47
N PRO A 279 18.99 -6.39 7.29
CA PRO A 279 19.86 -6.18 6.14
C PRO A 279 19.89 -4.71 5.68
N TYR A 280 18.73 -4.06 5.56
CA TYR A 280 18.64 -2.63 5.25
C TYR A 280 19.31 -1.76 6.33
N PHE A 281 19.12 -2.08 7.61
CA PHE A 281 19.81 -1.35 8.69
C PHE A 281 21.33 -1.48 8.57
N THR A 282 21.83 -2.65 8.15
CA THR A 282 23.25 -2.88 7.93
C THR A 282 23.79 -2.03 6.77
N GLU A 283 23.03 -1.88 5.69
CA GLU A 283 23.42 -1.01 4.56
C GLU A 283 23.49 0.47 4.94
N VAL A 284 22.63 0.92 5.87
CA VAL A 284 22.54 2.34 6.24
C VAL A 284 23.53 2.72 7.33
N VAL A 285 23.58 1.97 8.45
CA VAL A 285 24.38 2.33 9.65
C VAL A 285 25.60 1.43 9.87
N GLY A 286 25.86 0.48 8.97
CA GLY A 286 26.97 -0.48 9.06
C GLY A 286 26.72 -1.65 10.02
N GLU A 287 27.54 -2.70 9.92
CA GLU A 287 27.31 -3.96 10.62
C GLU A 287 27.39 -3.82 12.15
N ALA A 288 28.29 -2.98 12.65
CA ALA A 288 28.47 -2.79 14.08
C ALA A 288 27.23 -2.14 14.72
N SER A 289 26.73 -1.05 14.14
CA SER A 289 25.55 -0.36 14.65
C SER A 289 24.29 -1.20 14.45
N ALA A 290 24.13 -1.82 13.29
CA ALA A 290 23.01 -2.71 13.02
C ALA A 290 22.95 -3.88 14.01
N ARG A 291 24.08 -4.54 14.33
CA ARG A 291 24.11 -5.61 15.36
C ARG A 291 23.83 -5.10 16.77
N GLY A 292 24.18 -3.84 17.06
CA GLY A 292 23.91 -3.20 18.35
C GLY A 292 22.44 -2.86 18.59
N LEU A 293 21.62 -2.83 17.53
CA LEU A 293 20.18 -2.61 17.64
C LEU A 293 19.49 -3.85 18.21
N VAL A 294 18.79 -3.66 19.33
CA VAL A 294 17.97 -4.67 20.01
C VAL A 294 16.52 -4.21 20.06
N PHE A 295 15.60 -5.09 19.67
CA PHE A 295 14.17 -4.81 19.66
C PHE A 295 13.46 -5.66 20.71
N GLU A 296 12.67 -5.03 21.56
CA GLU A 296 11.91 -5.71 22.62
C GLU A 296 10.43 -5.32 22.56
N GLN A 297 9.57 -6.20 23.03
CA GLN A 297 8.16 -5.91 23.25
C GLN A 297 7.79 -6.26 24.70
N ARG A 298 7.21 -5.30 25.43
CA ARG A 298 6.77 -5.46 26.82
C ARG A 298 5.31 -5.04 26.96
N GLY A 299 4.41 -6.02 26.94
CA GLY A 299 2.98 -5.75 26.80
C GLY A 299 2.71 -5.01 25.48
N ASP A 300 2.13 -3.82 25.59
CA ASP A 300 1.85 -2.96 24.43
C ASP A 300 3.06 -2.14 23.99
N GLN A 301 4.10 -2.01 24.81
CA GLN A 301 5.25 -1.17 24.47
C GLN A 301 6.19 -1.87 23.48
N MET A 302 6.58 -1.14 22.43
CA MET A 302 7.66 -1.53 21.51
C MET A 302 8.89 -0.69 21.81
N ILE A 303 10.01 -1.36 22.04
CA ILE A 303 11.23 -0.73 22.55
C ILE A 303 12.35 -0.98 21.56
N PHE A 304 13.01 0.09 21.15
CA PHE A 304 14.19 0.09 20.31
C PHE A 304 15.39 0.46 21.19
N ARG A 305 16.39 -0.41 21.32
CA ARG A 305 17.57 -0.17 22.18
C ARG A 305 18.85 -0.08 21.37
N TYR A 306 19.74 0.79 21.83
CA TYR A 306 21.11 0.89 21.33
C TYR A 306 21.99 1.53 22.40
N GLY A 307 23.18 0.98 22.64
CA GLY A 307 24.18 1.60 23.52
C GLY A 307 23.73 1.87 24.97
N GLY A 308 22.76 1.11 25.49
CA GLY A 308 22.18 1.31 26.83
C GLY A 308 20.99 2.29 26.87
N GLU A 309 20.73 3.01 25.79
CA GLU A 309 19.61 3.94 25.66
C GLU A 309 18.46 3.31 24.85
N ALA A 310 17.29 3.95 24.88
CA ALA A 310 16.10 3.42 24.22
C ALA A 310 15.14 4.49 23.72
N VAL A 311 14.51 4.21 22.58
CA VAL A 311 13.27 4.83 22.15
C VAL A 311 12.12 3.88 22.50
N VAL A 312 11.10 4.40 23.18
CA VAL A 312 9.93 3.60 23.61
C VAL A 312 8.68 4.12 22.90
N ALA A 313 8.01 3.24 22.17
CA ALA A 313 6.68 3.47 21.65
C ALA A 313 5.64 2.86 22.61
N GLU A 314 4.66 3.66 23.01
CA GLU A 314 3.60 3.25 23.96
C GLU A 314 2.68 2.12 23.45
N ASN A 315 2.53 2.00 22.13
CA ASN A 315 1.72 0.99 21.46
C ASN A 315 2.17 0.78 20.02
N GLN A 316 1.65 -0.27 19.37
CA GLN A 316 1.94 -0.62 17.98
C GLN A 316 1.66 0.50 16.97
N GLY A 317 0.69 1.38 17.25
CA GLY A 317 0.41 2.53 16.40
C GLY A 317 1.49 3.59 16.48
N LYS A 318 1.97 3.89 17.70
CA LYS A 318 3.11 4.81 17.86
C LYS A 318 4.39 4.25 17.26
N ALA A 319 4.61 2.94 17.37
CA ALA A 319 5.72 2.26 16.75
C ALA A 319 5.64 2.35 15.21
N ALA A 320 4.44 2.16 14.63
CA ALA A 320 4.24 2.35 13.20
C ALA A 320 4.55 3.79 12.75
N GLU A 321 4.11 4.81 13.50
CA GLU A 321 4.44 6.22 13.20
C GLU A 321 5.96 6.48 13.25
N ILE A 322 6.69 5.86 14.19
CA ILE A 322 8.16 5.98 14.28
C ILE A 322 8.84 5.29 13.10
N ILE A 323 8.44 4.06 12.77
CA ILE A 323 9.11 3.26 11.74
C ILE A 323 8.88 3.81 10.34
N PHE A 324 7.62 4.15 10.02
CA PHE A 324 7.23 4.55 8.67
C PHE A 324 7.18 6.07 8.47
N GLY A 325 7.40 6.84 9.54
CA GLY A 325 7.36 8.30 9.54
C GLY A 325 5.96 8.89 9.37
N THR A 326 5.85 10.18 9.69
CA THR A 326 4.65 10.98 9.41
C THR A 326 5.02 12.37 8.92
N HIS A 327 4.26 12.94 7.98
CA HIS A 327 4.47 14.33 7.53
C HIS A 327 4.33 15.39 8.64
N GLY A 328 3.72 15.04 9.77
CA GLY A 328 3.59 15.89 10.95
C GLY A 328 4.76 15.78 11.94
N GLY A 329 5.72 14.89 11.70
CA GLY A 329 6.89 14.69 12.56
C GLY A 329 6.53 14.25 13.98
N LYS A 330 5.42 13.52 14.17
CA LYS A 330 4.95 13.08 15.50
C LYS A 330 5.98 12.23 16.23
N GLU A 331 6.82 11.55 15.49
CA GLU A 331 7.90 10.66 15.92
C GLU A 331 9.18 11.41 16.32
N ALA A 332 9.38 12.63 15.83
CA ALA A 332 10.64 13.37 15.99
C ALA A 332 11.01 13.59 17.46
N ARG A 333 10.00 13.84 18.32
CA ARG A 333 10.22 13.97 19.77
C ARG A 333 10.74 12.68 20.39
N SER A 334 10.11 11.55 20.08
CA SER A 334 10.51 10.24 20.61
C SER A 334 11.91 9.83 20.17
N LEU A 335 12.28 10.14 18.93
CA LEU A 335 13.64 9.92 18.44
C LEU A 335 14.62 10.84 19.19
N LYS A 336 14.36 12.14 19.28
CA LYS A 336 15.25 13.09 19.98
C LYS A 336 15.47 12.75 21.46
N GLU A 337 14.43 12.30 22.17
CA GLU A 337 14.51 11.93 23.58
C GLU A 337 15.22 10.59 23.82
N GLY A 338 15.47 9.79 22.77
CA GLY A 338 16.05 8.44 22.86
C GLY A 338 17.58 8.37 22.90
N GLY A 339 18.28 9.50 22.98
CA GLY A 339 19.75 9.54 22.97
C GLY A 339 20.35 8.89 21.71
N LYS A 340 21.42 8.12 21.88
CA LYS A 340 22.10 7.34 20.83
C LYS A 340 21.17 6.37 20.12
N ALA A 341 20.19 5.78 20.82
CA ALA A 341 19.18 4.96 20.15
C ALA A 341 18.35 5.82 19.20
N GLY A 342 17.95 7.01 19.65
CA GLY A 342 17.31 8.01 18.81
C GLY A 342 18.10 8.40 17.57
N GLU A 343 19.38 8.69 17.75
CA GLU A 343 20.32 9.07 16.68
C GLU A 343 20.42 7.99 15.60
N VAL A 344 20.71 6.74 15.99
CA VAL A 344 20.81 5.62 15.04
C VAL A 344 19.48 5.35 14.35
N LEU A 345 18.36 5.44 15.07
CA LEU A 345 17.03 5.23 14.48
C LEU A 345 16.65 6.33 13.49
N ALA A 346 17.11 7.57 13.70
CA ALA A 346 16.86 8.68 12.77
C ALA A 346 17.62 8.54 11.44
N GLU A 347 18.68 7.72 11.39
CA GLU A 347 19.38 7.40 10.15
C GLU A 347 18.65 6.32 9.33
N ILE A 348 18.05 5.33 9.99
CA ILE A 348 17.36 4.22 9.30
C ILE A 348 15.88 4.51 9.00
N PHE A 349 15.24 5.40 9.75
CA PHE A 349 13.83 5.76 9.59
C PHE A 349 13.68 7.12 8.87
N PRO A 350 12.61 7.29 8.07
CA PRO A 350 11.49 6.36 7.87
C PRO A 350 11.80 5.22 6.87
N ILE A 351 11.28 4.02 7.18
CA ILE A 351 11.11 2.95 6.19
C ILE A 351 9.90 3.31 5.30
N PRO A 352 9.97 3.14 3.97
CA PRO A 352 8.82 3.39 3.11
C PRO A 352 7.61 2.49 3.45
N ALA A 353 6.42 3.09 3.54
CA ALA A 353 5.17 2.34 3.71
C ALA A 353 4.75 1.69 2.39
N LEU A 354 4.09 0.52 2.44
CA LEU A 354 3.60 -0.15 1.23
C LEU A 354 2.41 0.59 0.61
N TRP A 355 2.44 0.74 -0.72
CA TRP A 355 1.27 1.13 -1.51
C TRP A 355 0.39 -0.09 -1.80
N TYR A 356 -0.94 0.04 -1.68
CA TYR A 356 -1.84 -1.09 -1.95
C TYR A 356 -1.75 -1.59 -3.40
N GLY A 357 -1.92 -0.68 -4.36
CA GLY A 357 -2.03 -1.02 -5.79
C GLY A 357 -3.02 -2.18 -6.02
N LEU A 358 -2.57 -3.22 -6.73
CA LEU A 358 -3.40 -4.41 -7.00
C LEU A 358 -3.73 -5.28 -5.78
N ASN A 359 -3.09 -5.04 -4.63
CA ASN A 359 -3.33 -5.80 -3.41
C ASN A 359 -4.41 -5.15 -2.51
N PHE A 360 -5.10 -4.12 -2.99
CA PHE A 360 -6.32 -3.59 -2.37
C PHE A 360 -7.46 -4.61 -2.50
N VAL A 361 -8.17 -4.91 -1.40
CA VAL A 361 -9.24 -5.94 -1.32
C VAL A 361 -10.44 -5.54 -0.46
#